data_AF-G7THF0-F1
#
_entry.id   AF-G7THF0-F1
#
_cell.length_a   1.000
_cell.length_b   1.000
_cell.length_c   1.000
_cell.angle_alpha   90.00
_cell.angle_beta   90.00
_cell.angle_gamma   90.00
#
_symmetry.space_group_name_H-M   'P 1'
#
loop_
_entity.id
_entity.type
_entity.pdbx_description
1 polymer ?
#
loop_
_entity_poly.entity_id
_entity_poly.type
_entity_poly.pdbx_seq_one_letter_code
_entity_poly.pdbx_strand_id
1 'polypeptide(L)'
;MVPAVSRAATLIPDIAGRSSASDSSSDELTPPCPTLSTAALRQELRHHHPMASIRLRGATWRAELFKDGRRESASFPTKRQAVAWAQQREQELIGARLLDHTVREAMQRFAREVSPKHRGERWETSRLRLLERDKLADVRLPALRPIHIAEWRERRLQEVSGASVRREMNLLQSVFKACRKDWGWLNADPVADVDRPANPPSWRRRISQDEIDRVTLALGYDGGQPTTTSDRIALAFLFAIETAMRSGEILGLTWADVAPKSVTLITSRFSRWLLLGRLQL
;
A
#
# COMPACT_ATOMS: atom_id res chain seq x y z
N MET A 1 -18.06 -41.96 -61.57
CA MET A 1 -19.28 -41.32 -61.04
C MET A 1 -18.93 -39.93 -60.55
N VAL A 2 -19.50 -38.91 -61.18
CA VAL A 2 -19.43 -37.44 -60.96
C VAL A 2 -20.90 -37.01 -60.68
N PRO A 3 -21.29 -35.81 -60.16
CA PRO A 3 -20.58 -34.56 -59.76
C PRO A 3 -20.89 -34.09 -58.30
N ALA A 4 -20.18 -33.18 -57.64
CA ALA A 4 -19.79 -31.75 -57.86
C ALA A 4 -20.83 -30.70 -57.39
N VAL A 5 -20.40 -29.75 -56.51
CA VAL A 5 -20.83 -28.34 -56.37
C VAL A 5 -19.69 -27.64 -55.59
N SER A 6 -18.81 -26.79 -56.14
CA SER A 6 -18.89 -25.46 -56.77
C SER A 6 -18.97 -24.25 -55.81
N ARG A 7 -18.02 -23.33 -56.06
CA ARG A 7 -17.67 -22.03 -55.48
C ARG A 7 -18.82 -21.02 -55.34
N ALA A 8 -18.66 -20.02 -54.45
CA ALA A 8 -18.56 -18.60 -54.84
C ALA A 8 -18.26 -17.67 -53.65
N ALA A 9 -17.27 -16.80 -53.84
CA ALA A 9 -17.03 -15.58 -53.08
C ALA A 9 -17.91 -14.46 -53.65
N THR A 10 -18.38 -13.52 -52.82
CA THR A 10 -18.94 -12.25 -53.32
C THR A 10 -18.67 -11.11 -52.35
N LEU A 11 -17.88 -10.16 -52.85
CA LEU A 11 -17.69 -8.79 -52.38
C LEU A 11 -19.02 -8.02 -52.47
N ILE A 12 -19.28 -7.11 -51.53
CA ILE A 12 -20.36 -6.12 -51.63
C ILE A 12 -19.75 -4.71 -51.49
N PRO A 13 -20.20 -3.71 -52.28
CA PRO A 13 -19.44 -2.50 -52.59
C PRO A 13 -19.87 -1.25 -51.82
N ASP A 14 -19.01 -0.24 -51.97
CA ASP A 14 -19.17 1.19 -51.66
C ASP A 14 -20.30 1.85 -52.47
N ILE A 15 -21.15 2.67 -51.82
CA ILE A 15 -22.02 3.64 -52.49
C ILE A 15 -22.07 4.94 -51.68
N ALA A 16 -21.71 6.04 -52.35
CA ALA A 16 -21.80 7.41 -51.89
C ALA A 16 -23.19 8.04 -52.15
N GLY A 17 -23.59 9.00 -51.32
CA GLY A 17 -24.19 10.26 -51.82
C GLY A 17 -25.56 10.71 -51.27
N ARG A 18 -25.54 11.89 -50.59
CA ARG A 18 -26.60 12.93 -50.39
C ARG A 18 -27.82 12.52 -49.52
N SER A 19 -28.49 13.38 -48.75
CA SER A 19 -28.64 14.85 -48.78
C SER A 19 -29.04 15.40 -47.40
N SER A 20 -28.95 16.73 -47.31
CA SER A 20 -29.39 17.70 -46.30
C SER A 20 -30.65 17.41 -45.45
N ALA A 21 -30.55 17.73 -44.16
CA ALA A 21 -31.63 18.38 -43.41
C ALA A 21 -31.04 19.17 -42.23
N SER A 22 -31.33 20.47 -42.25
CA SER A 22 -31.19 21.45 -41.18
C SER A 22 -32.07 21.11 -39.98
N ASP A 23 -31.57 21.25 -38.75
CA ASP A 23 -32.32 21.94 -37.70
C ASP A 23 -31.47 22.28 -36.46
N SER A 24 -31.44 23.57 -36.14
CA SER A 24 -31.60 24.11 -34.78
C SER A 24 -30.61 23.68 -33.68
N SER A 25 -29.45 24.34 -33.62
CA SER A 25 -28.62 24.43 -32.40
C SER A 25 -28.89 25.75 -31.68
N SER A 26 -29.56 25.67 -30.54
CA SER A 26 -29.66 26.73 -29.55
C SER A 26 -28.36 26.74 -28.72
N ASP A 27 -27.41 27.62 -29.09
CA ASP A 27 -26.26 27.98 -28.27
C ASP A 27 -26.74 28.92 -27.15
N GLU A 28 -27.05 28.35 -25.99
CA GLU A 28 -27.36 29.09 -24.78
C GLU A 28 -26.07 29.33 -23.97
N LEU A 29 -25.80 30.62 -23.77
CA LEU A 29 -24.63 31.19 -23.11
C LEU A 29 -24.33 30.57 -21.73
N THR A 30 -23.12 30.04 -21.57
CA THR A 30 -22.55 29.72 -20.25
C THR A 30 -22.03 31.01 -19.59
N PRO A 31 -22.40 31.35 -18.34
CA PRO A 31 -21.82 32.51 -17.66
C PRO A 31 -20.38 32.22 -17.17
N PRO A 32 -19.51 33.24 -17.14
CA PRO A 32 -18.11 33.05 -16.75
C PRO A 32 -17.96 32.75 -15.24
N CYS A 33 -17.07 31.81 -14.92
CA CYS A 33 -16.63 31.50 -13.56
C CYS A 33 -16.07 32.75 -12.86
N PRO A 34 -16.45 33.04 -11.61
CA PRO A 34 -15.78 34.08 -10.84
C PRO A 34 -14.36 33.62 -10.52
N THR A 35 -13.38 34.40 -10.96
CA THR A 35 -11.98 34.30 -10.61
C THR A 35 -11.81 34.51 -9.11
N LEU A 36 -11.73 33.41 -8.36
CA LEU A 36 -11.29 33.47 -6.96
C LEU A 36 -9.84 33.94 -6.94
N SER A 37 -9.65 35.17 -6.46
CA SER A 37 -8.36 35.78 -6.19
C SER A 37 -7.43 34.82 -5.45
N THR A 38 -6.28 34.55 -6.08
CA THR A 38 -5.16 33.75 -5.56
C THR A 38 -4.57 34.31 -4.25
N ALA A 39 -5.03 35.48 -3.78
CA ALA A 39 -4.62 36.08 -2.51
C ALA A 39 -5.40 35.56 -1.29
N ALA A 40 -6.58 34.96 -1.46
CA ALA A 40 -7.41 34.48 -0.35
C ALA A 40 -7.17 33.00 0.06
N LEU A 41 -6.41 32.25 -0.75
CA LEU A 41 -6.12 30.81 -0.55
C LEU A 41 -4.73 30.55 0.05
N ARG A 42 -4.15 31.55 0.70
CA ARG A 42 -2.85 31.47 1.40
C ARG A 42 -2.92 31.91 2.85
N GLN A 43 -4.07 31.80 3.51
CA GLN A 43 -4.14 31.90 4.97
C GLN A 43 -3.75 30.56 5.60
N GLU A 44 -2.46 30.29 5.54
CA GLU A 44 -1.64 29.54 6.48
C GLU A 44 -2.42 28.73 7.53
N LEU A 45 -2.67 27.45 7.21
CA LEU A 45 -2.75 26.38 8.19
C LEU A 45 -1.37 26.20 8.86
N ARG A 46 -0.93 27.20 9.62
CA ARG A 46 0.03 26.95 10.69
C ARG A 46 -0.73 26.20 11.76
N HIS A 47 -0.47 24.89 11.86
CA HIS A 47 -0.80 24.14 13.07
C HIS A 47 -0.02 24.77 14.24
N HIS A 48 -0.58 25.85 14.81
CA HIS A 48 -0.05 26.44 16.03
C HIS A 48 -0.19 25.37 17.10
N HIS A 49 0.95 24.83 17.54
CA HIS A 49 0.98 24.06 18.77
C HIS A 49 0.35 24.95 19.85
N PRO A 50 -0.63 24.46 20.61
CA PRO A 50 -1.16 25.22 21.71
C PRO A 50 0.03 25.55 22.62
N MET A 51 0.28 26.84 22.84
CA MET A 51 1.34 27.30 23.73
C MET A 51 0.70 27.70 25.05
N ALA A 52 0.82 26.85 26.07
CA ALA A 52 0.54 27.26 27.44
C ALA A 52 1.52 28.34 27.89
N SER A 53 0.99 29.49 28.34
CA SER A 53 1.76 30.46 29.10
C SER A 53 1.36 30.38 30.57
N ILE A 54 2.36 30.27 31.45
CA ILE A 54 2.16 30.15 32.89
C ILE A 54 2.71 31.41 33.55
N ARG A 55 1.87 32.12 34.30
CA ARG A 55 2.21 33.39 34.95
C ARG A 55 1.88 33.33 36.43
N LEU A 56 2.73 33.95 37.26
CA LEU A 56 2.46 34.13 38.68
C LEU A 56 1.61 35.39 38.88
N ARG A 57 0.50 35.27 39.61
CA ARG A 57 -0.43 36.36 39.99
C ARG A 57 -0.60 36.32 41.51
N GLY A 58 0.19 37.13 42.20
CA GLY A 58 0.21 37.15 43.67
C GLY A 58 0.58 35.78 44.25
N ALA A 59 -0.32 35.18 45.02
CA ALA A 59 -0.15 33.84 45.61
C ALA A 59 -0.61 32.67 44.71
N THR A 60 -1.08 32.95 43.48
CA THR A 60 -1.66 31.94 42.58
C THR A 60 -0.94 31.88 41.22
N TRP A 61 -0.94 30.70 40.62
CA TRP A 61 -0.38 30.41 39.30
C TRP A 61 -1.49 30.35 38.27
N ARG A 62 -1.46 31.22 37.26
CA ARG A 62 -2.42 31.22 36.15
C ARG A 62 -1.81 30.53 34.93
N ALA A 63 -2.49 29.52 34.41
CA ALA A 63 -2.20 28.92 33.12
C ALA A 63 -3.15 29.50 32.07
N GLU A 64 -2.62 29.95 30.94
CA GLU A 64 -3.37 30.50 29.82
C GLU A 64 -3.03 29.72 28.55
N LEU A 65 -4.05 29.24 27.84
CA LEU A 65 -3.94 28.51 26.59
C LEU A 65 -4.60 29.31 25.47
N PHE A 66 -3.92 29.41 24.34
CA PHE A 66 -4.46 30.03 23.14
C PHE A 66 -4.41 29.02 21.98
N LYS A 67 -5.58 28.65 21.45
CA LYS A 67 -5.70 27.76 20.29
C LYS A 67 -6.91 28.16 19.45
N ASP A 68 -6.74 28.23 18.13
CA ASP A 68 -7.82 28.50 17.15
C ASP A 68 -8.71 29.71 17.50
N GLY A 69 -8.10 30.80 17.99
CA GLY A 69 -8.80 32.05 18.32
C GLY A 69 -9.58 32.03 19.64
N ARG A 70 -9.56 30.92 20.40
CA ARG A 70 -10.17 30.81 21.74
C ARG A 70 -9.08 30.82 22.81
N ARG A 71 -9.28 31.67 23.83
CA ARG A 71 -8.39 31.77 24.99
C ARG A 71 -9.06 31.12 26.19
N GLU A 72 -8.44 30.06 26.71
CA GLU A 72 -8.85 29.44 27.96
C GLU A 72 -7.84 29.77 29.05
N SER A 73 -8.29 30.01 30.28
CA SER A 73 -7.38 30.27 31.39
C SER A 73 -7.92 29.72 32.70
N ALA A 74 -7.04 29.14 33.51
CA ALA A 74 -7.35 28.65 34.85
C ALA A 74 -6.26 29.09 35.84
N SER A 75 -6.63 29.21 37.11
CA SER A 75 -5.71 29.63 38.19
C SER A 75 -5.63 28.54 39.25
N PHE A 76 -4.42 28.26 39.74
CA PHE A 76 -4.12 27.19 40.69
C PHE A 76 -3.21 27.70 41.80
N PRO A 77 -3.24 27.10 43.01
CA PRO A 77 -2.36 27.50 44.11
C PRO A 77 -0.89 27.11 43.89
N THR A 78 -0.59 26.11 43.05
CA THR A 78 0.79 25.66 42.81
C THR A 78 1.17 25.64 41.33
N LYS A 79 2.46 25.89 41.04
CA LYS A 79 3.02 25.82 39.68
C LYS A 79 2.81 24.46 39.03
N ARG A 80 2.97 23.37 39.80
CA ARG A 80 2.82 21.99 39.32
C ARG A 80 1.40 21.72 38.82
N GLN A 81 0.38 22.17 39.56
CA GLN A 81 -1.02 22.01 39.14
C GLN A 81 -1.34 22.84 37.90
N ALA A 82 -0.80 24.06 37.79
CA ALA A 82 -0.97 24.89 36.60
C ALA A 82 -0.32 24.26 35.34
N VAL A 83 0.87 23.65 35.49
CA VAL A 83 1.52 22.89 34.40
C VAL A 83 0.71 21.65 34.03
N ALA A 84 0.27 20.86 35.02
CA ALA A 84 -0.50 19.64 34.78
C ALA A 84 -1.83 19.93 34.08
N TRP A 85 -2.55 20.97 34.50
CA TRP A 85 -3.78 21.40 33.84
C TRP A 85 -3.52 21.88 32.41
N ALA A 86 -2.47 22.66 32.20
CA ALA A 86 -2.09 23.11 30.86
C ALA A 86 -1.81 21.92 29.93
N GLN A 87 -1.02 20.95 30.38
CA GLN A 87 -0.71 19.74 29.62
C GLN A 87 -1.95 18.89 29.33
N GLN A 88 -2.79 18.67 30.35
CA GLN A 88 -4.03 17.93 30.20
C GLN A 88 -4.96 18.62 29.19
N ARG A 89 -5.08 19.94 29.27
CA ARG A 89 -5.98 20.69 28.40
C ARG A 89 -5.43 20.85 26.98
N GLU A 90 -4.12 20.94 26.80
CA GLU A 90 -3.48 20.82 25.49
C GLU A 90 -3.77 19.46 24.86
N GLN A 91 -3.62 18.37 25.61
CA GLN A 91 -3.95 17.02 25.15
C GLN A 91 -5.43 16.88 24.80
N GLU A 92 -6.33 17.41 25.63
CA GLU A 92 -7.77 17.43 25.35
C GLU A 92 -8.08 18.24 24.09
N LEU A 93 -7.49 19.42 23.90
CA LEU A 93 -7.71 20.24 22.70
C LEU A 93 -7.09 19.62 21.44
N ILE A 94 -6.02 18.83 21.58
CA ILE A 94 -5.41 18.05 20.51
C ILE A 94 -6.25 16.80 20.19
N GLY A 95 -6.86 16.17 21.19
CA GLY A 95 -7.70 14.98 21.06
C GLY A 95 -9.15 15.26 20.67
N ALA A 96 -9.73 16.38 21.10
CA ALA A 96 -11.16 16.73 20.96
C ALA A 96 -11.61 17.02 19.52
N ARG A 97 -10.71 16.92 18.54
CA ARG A 97 -11.02 17.15 17.12
C ARG A 97 -10.76 15.93 16.23
N LEU A 98 -10.29 14.81 16.80
CA LEU A 98 -10.15 13.57 16.05
C LEU A 98 -11.51 12.88 15.98
N LEU A 99 -11.92 12.54 14.76
CA LEU A 99 -13.13 11.77 14.50
C LEU A 99 -13.04 10.41 15.24
N ASP A 100 -14.13 9.99 15.89
CA ASP A 100 -14.19 8.73 16.63
C ASP A 100 -14.33 7.55 15.66
N HIS A 101 -13.20 7.14 15.10
CA HIS A 101 -13.09 6.00 14.19
C HIS A 101 -12.39 4.82 14.87
N THR A 102 -12.69 3.60 14.41
CA THR A 102 -12.02 2.38 14.86
C THR A 102 -10.83 2.00 13.98
N VAL A 103 -9.92 1.17 14.49
CA VAL A 103 -8.84 0.58 13.67
C VAL A 103 -9.42 -0.25 12.52
N ARG A 104 -10.55 -0.94 12.75
CA ARG A 104 -11.31 -1.65 11.71
C ARG A 104 -11.70 -0.72 10.56
N GLU A 105 -12.31 0.42 10.86
CA GLU A 105 -12.70 1.40 9.84
C GLU A 105 -11.50 1.92 9.06
N ALA A 106 -10.37 2.17 9.74
CA ALA A 106 -9.12 2.55 9.09
C ALA A 106 -8.62 1.46 8.12
N MET A 107 -8.60 0.20 8.54
CA MET A 107 -8.18 -0.91 7.68
C MET A 107 -9.11 -1.08 6.47
N GLN A 108 -10.42 -0.98 6.68
CA GLN A 108 -11.41 -1.10 5.60
C GLN A 108 -11.30 0.05 4.61
N ARG A 109 -11.11 1.28 5.08
CA ARG A 109 -10.89 2.44 4.22
C ARG A 109 -9.58 2.30 3.44
N PHE A 110 -8.50 1.85 4.09
CA PHE A 110 -7.22 1.61 3.43
C PHE A 110 -7.35 0.56 2.31
N ALA A 111 -8.06 -0.55 2.58
CA ALA A 111 -8.31 -1.60 1.61
C ALA A 111 -9.10 -1.10 0.39
N ARG A 112 -10.00 -0.10 0.55
CA ARG A 112 -10.79 0.47 -0.54
C ARG A 112 -10.07 1.56 -1.33
N GLU A 113 -9.32 2.43 -0.66
CA GLU A 113 -8.80 3.67 -1.27
C GLU A 113 -7.31 3.61 -1.62
N VAL A 114 -6.54 2.79 -0.90
CA VAL A 114 -5.07 2.76 -0.99
C VAL A 114 -4.59 1.45 -1.61
N SER A 115 -5.03 0.30 -1.08
CA SER A 115 -4.59 -1.01 -1.57
C SER A 115 -4.80 -1.24 -3.09
N PRO A 116 -5.88 -0.77 -3.76
CA PRO A 116 -6.04 -0.97 -5.21
C PRO A 116 -4.98 -0.25 -6.05
N LYS A 117 -4.32 0.78 -5.50
CA LYS A 117 -3.22 1.49 -6.16
C LYS A 117 -1.91 0.71 -6.01
N HIS A 118 -1.86 -0.28 -5.12
CA HIS A 118 -0.69 -1.09 -4.89
C HIS A 118 -0.73 -2.35 -5.74
N ARG A 119 0.39 -2.67 -6.38
CA ARG A 119 0.55 -3.93 -7.11
C ARG A 119 0.36 -5.18 -6.23
N GLY A 120 0.48 -5.01 -4.91
CA GLY A 120 0.28 -6.06 -3.90
C GLY A 120 -1.15 -6.15 -3.36
N GLU A 121 -2.14 -5.45 -3.94
CA GLU A 121 -3.52 -5.33 -3.43
C GLU A 121 -4.06 -6.64 -2.85
N ARG A 122 -4.11 -7.72 -3.65
CA ARG A 122 -4.66 -9.02 -3.22
C ARG A 122 -4.09 -9.49 -1.89
N TRP A 123 -2.78 -9.33 -1.72
CA TRP A 123 -2.06 -9.76 -0.52
C TRP A 123 -2.24 -8.81 0.65
N GLU A 124 -2.41 -7.52 0.40
CA GLU A 124 -2.74 -6.54 1.43
C GLU A 124 -4.16 -6.75 1.93
N THR A 125 -5.14 -6.80 1.03
CA THR A 125 -6.56 -7.02 1.35
C THR A 125 -6.76 -8.32 2.13
N SER A 126 -6.09 -9.40 1.73
CA SER A 126 -6.18 -10.68 2.47
C SER A 126 -5.64 -10.56 3.90
N ARG A 127 -4.56 -9.79 4.11
CA ARG A 127 -3.99 -9.56 5.45
C ARG A 127 -4.83 -8.61 6.28
N LEU A 128 -5.37 -7.55 5.69
CA LEU A 128 -6.27 -6.62 6.39
C LEU A 128 -7.51 -7.37 6.90
N ARG A 129 -8.12 -8.24 6.07
CA ARG A 129 -9.25 -9.08 6.48
C ARG A 129 -8.90 -10.05 7.62
N LEU A 130 -7.66 -10.53 7.68
CA LEU A 130 -7.20 -11.34 8.80
C LEU A 130 -7.04 -10.50 10.07
N LEU A 131 -6.42 -9.32 9.96
CA LEU A 131 -6.22 -8.38 11.07
C LEU A 131 -7.54 -7.87 11.65
N GLU A 132 -8.56 -7.71 10.81
CA GLU A 132 -9.93 -7.38 11.22
C GLU A 132 -10.56 -8.39 12.20
N ARG A 133 -10.01 -9.59 12.33
CA ARG A 133 -10.51 -10.61 13.29
C ARG A 133 -9.89 -10.49 14.68
N ASP A 134 -8.81 -9.73 14.84
CA ASP A 134 -8.17 -9.51 16.13
C ASP A 134 -8.85 -8.36 16.90
N LYS A 135 -8.77 -8.42 18.23
CA LYS A 135 -9.28 -7.39 19.15
C LYS A 135 -8.70 -5.99 18.89
N LEU A 136 -7.52 -5.89 18.28
CA LEU A 136 -6.93 -4.62 17.85
C LEU A 136 -7.86 -3.85 16.91
N ALA A 137 -8.64 -4.55 16.08
CA ALA A 137 -9.56 -3.93 15.13
C ALA A 137 -10.66 -3.12 15.83
N ASP A 138 -11.07 -3.52 17.03
CA ASP A 138 -12.16 -2.90 17.78
C ASP A 138 -11.68 -1.71 18.64
N VAL A 139 -10.36 -1.47 18.68
CA VAL A 139 -9.79 -0.32 19.38
C VAL A 139 -10.13 0.97 18.63
N ARG A 140 -10.59 1.97 19.37
CA ARG A 140 -10.79 3.33 18.84
C ARG A 140 -9.47 4.02 18.57
N LEU A 141 -9.33 4.69 17.43
CA LEU A 141 -8.12 5.41 17.03
C LEU A 141 -7.69 6.48 18.05
N PRO A 142 -8.59 7.28 18.65
CA PRO A 142 -8.21 8.22 19.72
C PRO A 142 -7.65 7.54 20.97
N ALA A 143 -8.07 6.29 21.25
CA ALA A 143 -7.60 5.50 22.39
C ALA A 143 -6.41 4.59 22.02
N LEU A 144 -6.00 4.56 20.75
CA LEU A 144 -4.97 3.66 20.27
C LEU A 144 -3.60 4.07 20.84
N ARG A 145 -2.95 3.15 21.54
CA ARG A 145 -1.66 3.33 22.19
C ARG A 145 -0.68 2.24 21.73
N PRO A 146 0.64 2.48 21.81
CA PRO A 146 1.66 1.48 21.46
C PRO A 146 1.46 0.12 22.17
N ILE A 147 0.93 0.12 23.40
CA ILE A 147 0.63 -1.12 24.15
C ILE A 147 -0.36 -2.04 23.42
N HIS A 148 -1.38 -1.49 22.74
CA HIS A 148 -2.36 -2.31 22.02
C HIS A 148 -1.71 -3.05 20.84
N ILE A 149 -0.72 -2.43 20.20
CA ILE A 149 0.04 -3.03 19.10
C ILE A 149 1.04 -4.06 19.64
N ALA A 150 1.68 -3.78 20.78
CA ALA A 150 2.56 -4.75 21.44
C ALA A 150 1.79 -6.01 21.86
N GLU A 151 0.62 -5.86 22.47
CA GLU A 151 -0.24 -6.99 22.84
C GLU A 151 -0.71 -7.80 21.61
N TRP A 152 -1.08 -7.11 20.53
CA TRP A 152 -1.41 -7.77 19.27
C TRP A 152 -0.21 -8.55 18.70
N ARG A 153 1.00 -7.96 18.72
CA ARG A 153 2.24 -8.60 18.29
C ARG A 153 2.49 -9.88 19.08
N GLU A 154 2.38 -9.83 20.40
CA GLU A 154 2.59 -11.00 21.26
C GLU A 154 1.57 -12.12 20.97
N ARG A 155 0.29 -11.79 20.80
CA ARG A 155 -0.74 -12.76 20.39
C ARG A 155 -0.39 -13.41 19.05
N ARG A 156 0.00 -12.62 18.05
CA ARG A 156 0.33 -13.13 16.70
C ARG A 156 1.59 -13.96 16.67
N LEU A 157 2.58 -13.66 17.53
CA LEU A 157 3.81 -14.46 17.64
C LEU A 157 3.56 -15.89 18.14
N GLN A 158 2.43 -16.15 18.81
CA GLN A 158 2.03 -17.51 19.20
C GLN A 158 1.48 -18.33 18.03
N GLU A 159 1.03 -17.69 16.96
CA GLU A 159 0.34 -18.34 15.85
C GLU A 159 1.18 -18.43 14.57
N VAL A 160 2.06 -17.44 14.34
CA VAL A 160 2.82 -17.32 13.09
C VAL A 160 4.27 -16.93 13.33
N SER A 161 5.12 -17.20 12.33
CA SER A 161 6.54 -16.82 12.39
C SER A 161 6.75 -15.31 12.48
N GLY A 162 7.84 -14.88 13.11
CA GLY A 162 8.18 -13.46 13.27
C GLY A 162 8.28 -12.70 11.94
N ALA A 163 8.67 -13.36 10.85
CA ALA A 163 8.67 -12.77 9.52
C ALA A 163 7.26 -12.42 9.02
N SER A 164 6.25 -13.23 9.37
CA SER A 164 4.85 -12.95 9.04
C SER A 164 4.31 -11.79 9.85
N VAL A 165 4.53 -11.79 11.18
CA VAL A 165 4.16 -10.67 12.06
C VAL A 165 4.79 -9.37 11.60
N ARG A 166 6.05 -9.39 11.17
CA ARG A 166 6.75 -8.20 10.65
C ARG A 166 6.10 -7.65 9.37
N ARG A 167 5.63 -8.51 8.46
CA ARG A 167 4.90 -8.05 7.26
C ARG A 167 3.56 -7.43 7.64
N GLU A 168 2.87 -8.01 8.61
CA GLU A 168 1.61 -7.46 9.16
C GLU A 168 1.85 -6.10 9.85
N MET A 169 2.91 -5.96 10.64
CA MET A 169 3.31 -4.68 11.24
C MET A 169 3.61 -3.59 10.21
N ASN A 170 4.30 -3.93 9.12
CA ASN A 170 4.59 -2.96 8.04
C ASN A 170 3.29 -2.50 7.35
N LEU A 171 2.31 -3.39 7.22
CA LEU A 171 1.00 -3.06 6.67
C LEU A 171 0.24 -2.14 7.62
N LEU A 172 0.18 -2.48 8.91
CA LEU A 172 -0.42 -1.61 9.94
C LEU A 172 0.25 -0.24 9.99
N GLN A 173 1.57 -0.17 9.88
CA GLN A 173 2.28 1.11 9.80
C GLN A 173 1.82 1.94 8.59
N SER A 174 1.60 1.30 7.45
CA SER A 174 1.10 1.97 6.24
C SER A 174 -0.33 2.50 6.44
N VAL A 175 -1.19 1.71 7.09
CA VAL A 175 -2.56 2.11 7.45
C VAL A 175 -2.54 3.33 8.37
N PHE A 176 -1.81 3.27 9.49
CA PHE A 176 -1.77 4.39 10.45
C PHE A 176 -1.07 5.63 9.89
N LYS A 177 -0.12 5.45 8.96
CA LYS A 177 0.47 6.56 8.23
C LYS A 177 -0.57 7.26 7.35
N ALA A 178 -1.44 6.53 6.67
CA ALA A 178 -2.56 7.12 5.92
C ALA A 178 -3.56 7.82 6.86
N CYS A 179 -3.90 7.19 7.98
CA CYS A 179 -4.75 7.81 9.02
C CYS A 179 -4.19 9.15 9.50
N ARG A 180 -2.88 9.24 9.74
CA ARG A 180 -2.24 10.47 10.21
C ARG A 180 -2.10 11.52 9.11
N LYS A 181 -1.59 11.14 7.92
CA LYS A 181 -1.19 12.10 6.88
C LYS A 181 -2.34 12.52 5.98
N ASP A 182 -3.18 11.56 5.59
CA ASP A 182 -4.16 11.78 4.53
C ASP A 182 -5.55 12.04 5.11
N TRP A 183 -5.88 11.39 6.24
CA TRP A 183 -7.22 11.46 6.84
C TRP A 183 -7.30 12.32 8.10
N GLY A 184 -6.17 12.63 8.74
CA GLY A 184 -6.14 13.39 9.99
C GLY A 184 -6.85 12.71 11.16
N TRP A 185 -6.90 11.37 11.17
CA TRP A 185 -7.54 10.55 12.22
C TRP A 185 -6.61 10.22 13.40
N LEU A 186 -5.31 10.42 13.23
CA LEU A 186 -4.28 10.20 14.24
C LEU A 186 -3.31 11.38 14.29
N ASN A 187 -2.83 11.71 15.48
CA ASN A 187 -1.80 12.75 15.66
C ASN A 187 -0.38 12.18 15.60
N ALA A 188 -0.19 10.97 16.13
CA ALA A 188 1.10 10.28 16.20
C ALA A 188 1.01 8.89 15.55
N ASP A 189 2.16 8.33 15.16
CA ASP A 189 2.24 6.96 14.66
C ASP A 189 2.36 6.00 15.87
N PRO A 190 1.33 5.19 16.16
CA PRO A 190 1.32 4.32 17.34
C PRO A 190 2.27 3.12 17.20
N VAL A 191 2.74 2.82 15.97
CA VAL A 191 3.67 1.70 15.69
C VAL A 191 5.13 2.12 15.84
N ALA A 192 5.43 3.43 15.86
CA ALA A 192 6.79 3.93 15.85
C ALA A 192 7.62 3.46 17.06
N ASP A 193 6.99 3.39 18.23
CA ASP A 193 7.64 3.05 19.50
C ASP A 193 7.51 1.56 19.87
N VAL A 194 7.09 0.71 18.92
CA VAL A 194 6.90 -0.73 19.16
C VAL A 194 8.01 -1.53 18.49
N ASP A 195 8.73 -2.31 19.31
CA ASP A 195 9.78 -3.19 18.80
C ASP A 195 9.26 -4.18 17.77
N ARG A 196 10.06 -4.40 16.73
CA ARG A 196 9.71 -5.36 15.68
C ARG A 196 10.33 -6.71 15.99
N PRO A 197 9.65 -7.82 15.65
CA PRO A 197 10.26 -9.14 15.67
C PRO A 197 11.56 -9.16 14.87
N ALA A 198 12.53 -9.91 15.40
CA ALA A 198 13.80 -10.13 14.72
C ALA A 198 13.58 -10.74 13.33
N ASN A 199 14.42 -10.33 12.38
CA ASN A 199 14.42 -11.00 11.08
C ASN A 199 14.95 -12.43 11.27
N PRO A 200 14.30 -13.44 10.65
CA PRO A 200 14.90 -14.76 10.61
C PRO A 200 16.25 -14.68 9.88
N PRO A 201 17.21 -15.55 10.24
CA PRO A 201 18.46 -15.64 9.50
C PRO A 201 18.16 -15.95 8.03
N SER A 202 18.91 -15.31 7.12
CA SER A 202 18.78 -15.61 5.70
C SER A 202 19.28 -17.02 5.42
N TRP A 203 18.48 -17.81 4.69
CA TRP A 203 18.94 -19.10 4.20
C TRP A 203 20.00 -18.87 3.11
N ARG A 204 21.22 -19.35 3.35
CA ARG A 204 22.37 -19.25 2.43
C ARG A 204 22.69 -20.55 1.69
N ARG A 205 21.88 -21.59 1.88
CA ARG A 205 22.07 -22.90 1.28
C ARG A 205 21.74 -22.86 -0.21
N ARG A 206 22.63 -23.42 -1.04
CA ARG A 206 22.37 -23.73 -2.46
C ARG A 206 21.96 -25.20 -2.60
N ILE A 207 21.18 -25.50 -3.63
CA ILE A 207 20.80 -26.86 -3.99
C ILE A 207 22.03 -27.61 -4.50
N SER A 208 22.27 -28.85 -4.04
CA SER A 208 23.38 -29.68 -4.53
C SER A 208 23.00 -30.43 -5.80
N GLN A 209 23.99 -30.89 -6.57
CA GLN A 209 23.75 -31.69 -7.78
C GLN A 209 22.87 -32.93 -7.50
N ASP A 210 23.17 -33.66 -6.43
CA ASP A 210 22.33 -34.80 -5.98
C ASP A 210 20.85 -34.43 -5.77
N GLU A 211 20.56 -33.23 -5.27
CA GLU A 211 19.18 -32.79 -5.08
C GLU A 211 18.51 -32.43 -6.41
N ILE A 212 19.27 -31.83 -7.33
CA ILE A 212 18.81 -31.55 -8.69
C ILE A 212 18.44 -32.87 -9.39
N ASP A 213 19.32 -33.87 -9.30
CA ASP A 213 19.12 -35.17 -9.93
C ASP A 213 17.89 -35.89 -9.33
N ARG A 214 17.73 -35.87 -8.00
CA ARG A 214 16.56 -36.46 -7.32
C ARG A 214 15.25 -35.76 -7.68
N VAL A 215 15.23 -34.44 -7.76
CA VAL A 215 14.03 -33.68 -8.16
C VAL A 215 13.67 -33.98 -9.62
N THR A 216 14.66 -34.01 -10.51
CA THR A 216 14.46 -34.28 -11.93
C THR A 216 13.95 -35.70 -12.15
N LEU A 217 14.53 -36.68 -11.44
CA LEU A 217 14.07 -38.07 -11.45
C LEU A 217 12.63 -38.20 -10.92
N ALA A 218 12.29 -37.52 -9.82
CA ALA A 218 10.95 -37.55 -9.25
C ALA A 218 9.90 -36.90 -10.18
N LEU A 219 10.31 -35.94 -11.02
CA LEU A 219 9.46 -35.34 -12.05
C LEU A 219 9.38 -36.20 -13.32
N GLY A 220 10.17 -37.27 -13.43
CA GLY A 220 10.19 -38.17 -14.58
C GLY A 220 10.86 -37.58 -15.82
N TYR A 221 11.65 -36.52 -15.67
CA TYR A 221 12.28 -35.84 -16.81
C TYR A 221 13.57 -36.55 -17.23
N ASP A 222 13.64 -36.95 -18.49
CA ASP A 222 14.73 -37.74 -19.08
C ASP A 222 15.68 -36.91 -19.97
N GLY A 223 15.50 -35.59 -20.02
CA GLY A 223 16.28 -34.70 -20.89
C GLY A 223 15.69 -34.52 -22.29
N GLY A 224 14.54 -35.14 -22.59
CA GLY A 224 13.86 -35.05 -23.87
C GLY A 224 13.00 -33.79 -24.06
N GLN A 225 12.22 -33.80 -25.15
CA GLN A 225 11.16 -32.82 -25.39
C GLN A 225 10.07 -32.97 -24.32
N PRO A 226 9.66 -31.88 -23.64
CA PRO A 226 8.69 -31.99 -22.55
C PRO A 226 7.29 -32.30 -23.08
N THR A 227 6.76 -33.46 -22.68
CA THR A 227 5.43 -33.90 -23.09
C THR A 227 4.40 -33.68 -21.99
N THR A 228 4.79 -33.95 -20.74
CA THR A 228 3.93 -33.82 -19.58
C THR A 228 4.07 -32.46 -18.88
N THR A 229 3.12 -32.14 -17.99
CA THR A 229 3.25 -30.97 -17.11
C THR A 229 4.47 -31.10 -16.20
N SER A 230 4.78 -32.30 -15.71
CA SER A 230 5.94 -32.56 -14.84
C SER A 230 7.26 -32.30 -15.57
N ASP A 231 7.38 -32.70 -16.83
CA ASP A 231 8.56 -32.43 -17.67
C ASP A 231 8.79 -30.93 -17.84
N ARG A 232 7.72 -30.16 -18.07
CA ARG A 232 7.79 -28.71 -18.21
C ARG A 232 8.24 -28.04 -16.91
N ILE A 233 7.80 -28.57 -15.76
CA ILE A 233 8.23 -28.10 -14.45
C ILE A 233 9.72 -28.41 -14.24
N ALA A 234 10.18 -29.61 -14.60
CA ALA A 234 11.59 -30.00 -14.50
C ALA A 234 12.48 -29.09 -15.36
N LEU A 235 12.09 -28.84 -16.60
CA LEU A 235 12.78 -27.89 -17.47
C LEU A 235 12.82 -26.47 -16.91
N ALA A 236 11.70 -25.96 -16.41
CA ALA A 236 11.66 -24.64 -15.81
C ALA A 236 12.57 -24.54 -14.57
N PHE A 237 12.66 -25.62 -13.79
CA PHE A 237 13.55 -25.73 -12.64
C PHE A 237 15.03 -25.73 -13.05
N LEU A 238 15.43 -26.58 -14.02
CA LEU A 238 16.79 -26.62 -14.54
C LEU A 238 17.19 -25.28 -15.20
N PHE A 239 16.28 -24.72 -16.00
CA PHE A 239 16.48 -23.41 -16.63
C PHE A 239 16.68 -22.30 -15.60
N ALA A 240 15.94 -22.32 -14.48
CA ALA A 240 16.10 -21.36 -13.40
C ALA A 240 17.45 -21.48 -12.69
N ILE A 241 18.00 -22.70 -12.57
CA ILE A 241 19.32 -22.93 -11.96
C ILE A 241 20.42 -22.32 -12.84
N GLU A 242 20.36 -22.53 -14.15
CA GLU A 242 21.39 -22.05 -15.09
C GLU A 242 21.34 -20.54 -15.32
N THR A 243 20.13 -19.97 -15.42
CA THR A 243 19.96 -18.56 -15.76
C THR A 243 19.84 -17.64 -14.55
N ALA A 244 19.63 -18.22 -13.35
CA ALA A 244 19.32 -17.48 -12.11
C ALA A 244 18.13 -16.50 -12.24
N MET A 245 17.27 -16.68 -13.24
CA MET A 245 16.10 -15.85 -13.49
C MET A 245 15.00 -16.09 -12.44
N ARG A 246 14.17 -15.06 -12.18
CA ARG A 246 12.99 -15.24 -11.32
C ARG A 246 11.90 -16.02 -12.06
N SER A 247 11.11 -16.81 -11.33
CA SER A 247 10.00 -17.58 -11.91
C SER A 247 9.03 -16.74 -12.76
N GLY A 248 8.69 -15.53 -12.33
CA GLY A 248 7.82 -14.64 -13.10
C GLY A 248 8.47 -14.06 -14.36
N GLU A 249 9.80 -13.99 -14.41
CA GLU A 249 10.55 -13.60 -15.61
C GLU A 249 10.58 -14.79 -16.58
N ILE A 250 10.86 -16.00 -16.10
CA ILE A 250 10.84 -17.23 -16.90
C ILE A 250 9.47 -17.48 -17.53
N LEU A 251 8.39 -17.37 -16.74
CA LEU A 251 7.02 -17.60 -17.22
C LEU A 251 6.51 -16.50 -18.15
N GLY A 252 7.16 -15.34 -18.17
CA GLY A 252 6.80 -14.21 -19.03
C GLY A 252 7.59 -14.15 -20.33
N LEU A 253 8.54 -15.06 -20.55
CA LEU A 253 9.38 -15.07 -21.75
C LEU A 253 8.57 -15.42 -23.00
N THR A 254 8.84 -14.68 -24.07
CA THR A 254 8.35 -14.99 -25.41
C THR A 254 9.53 -15.26 -26.35
N TRP A 255 9.28 -15.93 -27.47
CA TRP A 255 10.33 -16.17 -28.47
C TRP A 255 10.95 -14.89 -29.04
N ALA A 256 10.24 -13.76 -29.01
CA ALA A 256 10.77 -12.46 -29.40
C ALA A 256 11.86 -11.94 -28.44
N ASP A 257 11.87 -12.43 -27.21
CA ASP A 257 12.84 -12.05 -26.17
C ASP A 257 14.14 -12.87 -26.26
N VAL A 258 14.15 -13.96 -27.05
CA VAL A 258 15.26 -14.92 -27.13
C VAL A 258 16.09 -14.66 -28.38
N ALA A 259 17.34 -14.27 -28.18
CA ALA A 259 18.37 -14.22 -29.21
C ALA A 259 19.27 -15.47 -29.12
N PRO A 260 20.11 -15.75 -30.13
CA PRO A 260 20.94 -16.96 -30.15
C PRO A 260 21.86 -17.17 -28.93
N LYS A 261 22.22 -16.09 -28.24
CA LYS A 261 23.15 -16.09 -27.09
C LYS A 261 22.71 -15.19 -25.94
N SER A 262 21.49 -14.67 -25.97
CA SER A 262 21.03 -13.77 -24.92
C SER A 262 19.51 -13.77 -24.83
N VAL A 263 19.02 -13.44 -23.64
CA VAL A 263 17.59 -13.31 -23.38
C VAL A 263 17.35 -11.89 -22.88
N THR A 264 16.39 -11.18 -23.49
CA THR A 264 16.01 -9.82 -23.12
C THR A 264 14.87 -9.87 -22.12
N LEU A 265 15.05 -9.27 -20.94
CA LEU A 265 14.01 -9.28 -19.91
C LEU A 265 13.24 -7.95 -19.91
N ILE A 266 11.95 -8.04 -20.21
CA ILE A 266 11.01 -6.92 -19.98
C ILE A 266 10.80 -6.82 -18.47
N THR A 267 11.62 -6.00 -17.83
CA THR A 267 11.69 -5.88 -16.37
C THR A 267 10.29 -5.62 -15.79
N SER A 268 9.79 -6.57 -15.00
CA SER A 268 8.55 -6.39 -14.26
C SER A 268 8.76 -6.20 -12.76
N ARG A 269 9.99 -6.32 -12.22
CA ARG A 269 10.24 -6.23 -10.77
C ARG A 269 11.42 -5.39 -10.29
N PHE A 270 12.17 -4.71 -11.16
CA PHE A 270 13.25 -3.83 -10.69
C PHE A 270 13.36 -2.56 -11.52
N SER A 271 12.95 -1.46 -10.91
CA SER A 271 13.32 -0.11 -11.34
C SER A 271 14.86 0.02 -11.37
N ARG A 272 15.41 0.06 -12.59
CA ARG A 272 16.43 1.04 -13.00
C ARG A 272 17.75 1.10 -12.20
N TRP A 273 18.41 -0.04 -11.94
CA TRP A 273 19.81 -0.05 -11.46
C TRP A 273 20.76 -1.05 -12.15
N LEU A 274 20.32 -1.77 -13.19
CA LEU A 274 21.18 -2.69 -13.96
C LEU A 274 20.94 -2.56 -15.48
N LEU A 275 20.84 -1.33 -15.98
CA LEU A 275 21.02 -1.10 -17.43
C LEU A 275 22.53 -1.08 -17.73
N LEU A 276 23.13 -2.26 -17.85
CA LEU A 276 24.33 -2.61 -18.65
C LEU A 276 24.90 -3.99 -18.27
N GLY A 277 24.04 -4.96 -17.94
CA GLY A 277 24.47 -6.36 -17.83
C GLY A 277 24.04 -7.15 -19.07
N ARG A 278 24.75 -7.00 -20.19
CA ARG A 278 24.66 -7.98 -21.29
C ARG A 278 25.20 -9.30 -20.76
N LEU A 279 24.32 -10.23 -20.41
CA LEU A 279 24.68 -11.64 -20.27
C LEU A 279 24.91 -12.17 -21.69
N GLN A 280 26.17 -12.33 -22.06
CA GLN A 280 26.59 -13.15 -23.19
C GLN A 280 26.63 -14.59 -22.72
N LEU A 281 25.82 -15.46 -23.34
CA LEU A 281 26.01 -16.90 -23.34
C LEU A 281 27.14 -17.29 -24.31
#